data_AF-A0AAJ6KMR0-F1
#
_entry.id   AF-A0AAJ6KMR0-F1
#
_cell.length_a   1.000
_cell.length_b   1.000
_cell.length_c   1.000
_cell.angle_alpha   90.00
_cell.angle_beta   90.00
_cell.angle_gamma   90.00
#
_symmetry.space_group_name_H-M   'P 1'
#
loop_
_entity.id
_entity.type
_entity.pdbx_description
1 polymer ?
#
loop_
_entity_poly.entity_id
_entity_poly.type
_entity_poly.pdbx_seq_one_letter_code
_entity_poly.pdbx_strand_id
1 'polypeptide(L)'
;MSPVLLVAREELRYMARNRSAAIGVVLLMLLTLVAALTAAHHQREVADFRARQQQAAQQAFEAQPDRHPHRVVHYGHFIYRPLPALAAFDSGVDAFTGNSMFLEGHRQNTANFGDVRQSSLLVRFGQLTPAFVLQVLAPLLLVFLGYGAVAREQETGTLRALLLQGATRRQLLGGKYLALAAVAGACLLPALVGLAPIALLPGHAVLVALLVLAYSVYLLVWCALVLAISMLCRRGRDALLVALAVWVWLALLVPRVAPDVASAAYRLPTRLETDVAIQRDLRTVGDSHNPDDPHFAQFKQQTLARYGVQRLEDLPVNYKGLLALEGERLTASLFERYAGRDASIQQQQNLLVRAFVLLSPTVALREVSMTLAETDLRAHLRFLAQAEHYRYTLVQHLNQLQTDAVSMADDTAQDAGADRRKRIASEHWHEIPVFAFQPATTTEVIGTAGAALGLIGAWLLAALCMLVAAGRRVGVVR
;
A
#
# COMPACT_ATOMS: atom_id res chain seq x y z
N MET A 1 30.38 -10.41 35.07
CA MET A 1 29.69 -10.40 33.76
C MET A 1 29.08 -11.77 33.52
N SER A 2 27.85 -11.87 32.99
CA SER A 2 27.30 -13.20 32.66
C SER A 2 28.11 -13.86 31.54
N PRO A 3 28.26 -15.20 31.53
CA PRO A 3 29.00 -15.90 30.46
C PRO A 3 28.45 -15.61 29.06
N VAL A 4 27.12 -15.42 28.93
CA VAL A 4 26.45 -15.05 27.68
C VAL A 4 26.93 -13.68 27.17
N LEU A 5 27.00 -12.68 28.06
CA LEU A 5 27.46 -11.34 27.71
C LEU A 5 28.94 -11.32 27.33
N LEU A 6 29.76 -12.17 27.96
CA LEU A 6 31.17 -12.31 27.60
C LEU A 6 31.32 -12.86 26.19
N VAL A 7 30.61 -13.94 25.86
CA VAL A 7 30.60 -14.51 24.50
C VAL A 7 30.11 -13.48 23.48
N ALA A 8 29.01 -12.77 23.79
CA ALA A 8 28.48 -11.74 22.89
C ALA A 8 29.49 -10.62 22.62
N ARG A 9 30.18 -10.15 23.66
CA ARG A 9 31.21 -9.11 23.55
C ARG A 9 32.39 -9.57 22.70
N GLU A 10 32.86 -10.80 22.87
CA GLU A 10 33.97 -11.32 22.08
C GLU A 10 33.59 -11.54 20.62
N GLU A 11 32.36 -11.98 20.33
CA GLU A 11 31.86 -12.05 18.95
C GLU A 11 31.75 -10.68 18.30
N LEU A 12 31.22 -9.68 19.00
CA LEU A 12 31.18 -8.30 18.49
C LEU A 12 32.59 -7.74 18.25
N ARG A 13 33.54 -8.02 19.14
CA ARG A 13 34.96 -7.66 18.95
C ARG A 13 35.55 -8.36 17.72
N TYR A 14 35.25 -9.63 17.51
CA TYR A 14 35.68 -10.38 16.34
C TYR A 14 35.13 -9.74 15.05
N MET A 15 33.84 -9.44 15.01
CA MET A 15 33.19 -8.79 13.86
C MET A 15 33.77 -7.39 13.61
N ALA A 16 34.00 -6.59 14.65
CA ALA A 16 34.57 -5.26 14.54
C ALA A 16 36.04 -5.27 14.05
N ARG A 17 36.83 -6.28 14.41
CA ARG A 17 38.22 -6.45 13.94
C ARG A 17 38.29 -6.88 12.48
N ASN A 18 37.28 -7.60 11.99
CA ASN A 18 37.19 -7.95 10.59
C ASN A 18 36.75 -6.72 9.77
N ARG A 19 37.72 -6.09 9.08
CA ARG A 19 37.49 -4.84 8.32
C ARG A 19 36.31 -4.96 7.35
N SER A 20 36.17 -6.08 6.65
CA SER A 20 35.07 -6.29 5.70
C SER A 20 33.71 -6.32 6.38
N ALA A 21 33.61 -6.95 7.56
CA ALA A 21 32.38 -7.00 8.35
C ALA A 21 32.01 -5.62 8.89
N ALA A 22 32.97 -4.90 9.48
CA ALA A 22 32.76 -3.55 9.99
C ALA A 22 32.34 -2.57 8.88
N ILE A 23 33.03 -2.61 7.73
CA ILE A 23 32.69 -1.79 6.56
C ILE A 23 31.29 -2.14 6.05
N GLY A 24 30.91 -3.42 6.01
CA GLY A 24 29.57 -3.84 5.60
C GLY A 24 28.45 -3.29 6.51
N VAL A 25 28.65 -3.30 7.83
CA VAL A 25 27.70 -2.76 8.80
C VAL A 25 27.57 -1.24 8.66
N VAL A 26 28.70 -0.50 8.62
CA VAL A 26 28.70 0.96 8.43
C VAL A 26 28.10 1.32 7.08
N LEU A 27 28.49 0.58 6.04
CA LEU A 27 27.86 0.40 4.73
C LEU A 27 26.34 0.54 4.79
N LEU A 28 25.75 -0.49 5.36
CA LEU A 28 24.31 -0.65 5.45
C LEU A 28 23.68 0.45 6.32
N MET A 29 24.29 0.82 7.44
CA MET A 29 23.76 1.88 8.31
C MET A 29 23.70 3.23 7.58
N LEU A 30 24.74 3.59 6.84
CA LEU A 30 24.78 4.81 6.03
C LEU A 30 23.75 4.74 4.91
N LEU A 31 23.62 3.58 4.25
CA LEU A 31 22.61 3.38 3.22
C LEU A 31 21.19 3.52 3.78
N THR A 32 20.90 2.93 4.94
CA THR A 32 19.60 3.07 5.63
C THR A 32 19.35 4.52 6.03
N LEU A 33 20.38 5.24 6.52
CA LEU A 33 20.26 6.66 6.87
C LEU A 33 19.94 7.52 5.66
N VAL A 34 20.70 7.36 4.57
CA VAL A 34 20.48 8.09 3.32
C VAL A 34 19.10 7.77 2.77
N ALA A 35 18.69 6.49 2.74
CA ALA A 35 17.35 6.08 2.33
C ALA A 35 16.27 6.77 3.17
N ALA A 36 16.42 6.83 4.49
CA ALA A 36 15.45 7.44 5.38
C ALA A 36 15.36 8.96 5.20
N LEU A 37 16.50 9.63 5.08
CA LEU A 37 16.55 11.08 4.87
C LEU A 37 16.02 11.47 3.49
N THR A 38 16.42 10.77 2.43
CA THR A 38 15.94 11.01 1.06
C THR A 38 14.44 10.74 0.97
N ALA A 39 13.94 9.66 1.57
CA ALA A 39 12.52 9.36 1.53
C ALA A 39 11.68 10.37 2.34
N ALA A 40 12.16 10.81 3.51
CA ALA A 40 11.49 11.84 4.29
C ALA A 40 11.47 13.20 3.57
N HIS A 41 12.55 13.56 2.88
CA HIS A 41 12.61 14.77 2.07
C HIS A 41 11.64 14.69 0.89
N HIS A 42 11.70 13.60 0.12
CA HIS A 42 10.82 13.37 -1.03
C HIS A 42 9.34 13.36 -0.64
N GLN A 43 9.00 12.76 0.49
CA GLN A 43 7.63 12.74 1.01
C GLN A 43 7.08 14.14 1.29
N ARG A 44 7.90 15.03 1.89
CA ARG A 44 7.48 16.42 2.15
C ARG A 44 7.20 17.16 0.84
N GLU A 45 8.10 17.04 -0.14
CA GLU A 45 7.92 17.66 -1.46
C GLU A 45 6.65 17.16 -2.15
N VAL A 46 6.41 15.84 -2.14
CA VAL A 46 5.22 15.23 -2.75
C VAL A 46 3.95 15.62 -2.01
N ALA A 47 3.96 15.64 -0.67
CA ALA A 47 2.81 16.06 0.12
C ALA A 47 2.45 17.53 -0.13
N ASP A 48 3.44 18.43 -0.12
CA ASP A 48 3.24 19.85 -0.37
C ASP A 48 2.80 20.13 -1.81
N PHE A 49 3.34 19.38 -2.78
CA PHE A 49 2.90 19.45 -4.16
C PHE A 49 1.43 19.03 -4.30
N ARG A 50 1.06 17.86 -3.77
CA ARG A 50 -0.32 17.35 -3.85
C ARG A 50 -1.31 18.28 -3.14
N ALA A 51 -0.95 18.83 -1.97
CA ALA A 51 -1.77 19.79 -1.25
C ALA A 51 -2.03 21.07 -2.07
N ARG A 52 -0.98 21.64 -2.69
CA ARG A 52 -1.12 22.80 -3.58
C ARG A 52 -1.97 22.48 -4.82
N GLN A 53 -1.80 21.31 -5.42
CA GLN A 53 -2.62 20.90 -6.57
C GLN A 53 -4.09 20.67 -6.19
N GLN A 54 -4.37 20.09 -5.03
CA GLN A 54 -5.74 19.95 -4.51
C GLN A 54 -6.36 21.34 -4.28
N GLN A 55 -5.64 22.27 -3.67
CA GLN A 55 -6.13 23.63 -3.44
C GLN A 55 -6.38 24.37 -4.76
N ALA A 56 -5.47 24.26 -5.74
CA ALA A 56 -5.64 24.88 -7.05
C ALA A 56 -6.83 24.29 -7.81
N ALA A 57 -7.03 22.96 -7.74
CA ALA A 57 -8.19 22.29 -8.34
C ALA A 57 -9.51 22.73 -7.69
N GLN A 58 -9.52 22.93 -6.36
CA GLN A 58 -10.68 23.45 -5.64
C GLN A 58 -10.99 24.90 -6.03
N GLN A 59 -9.98 25.78 -6.03
CA GLN A 59 -10.13 27.18 -6.44
C GLN A 59 -10.61 27.29 -7.89
N ALA A 60 -10.12 26.44 -8.79
CA ALA A 60 -10.55 26.41 -10.18
C ALA A 60 -12.01 25.94 -10.33
N PHE A 61 -12.47 25.04 -9.45
CA PHE A 61 -13.86 24.58 -9.44
C PHE A 61 -14.81 25.66 -8.91
N GLU A 62 -14.45 26.34 -7.82
CA GLU A 62 -15.21 27.44 -7.21
C GLU A 62 -15.26 28.70 -8.09
N ALA A 63 -14.16 29.01 -8.79
CA ALA A 63 -14.05 30.17 -9.68
C ALA A 63 -14.82 29.99 -11.01
N GLN A 64 -15.57 28.90 -11.18
CA GLN A 64 -16.41 28.73 -12.36
C GLN A 64 -17.48 29.83 -12.41
N PRO A 65 -17.68 30.46 -13.59
CA PRO A 65 -18.67 31.52 -13.72
C PRO A 65 -20.10 30.96 -13.65
N ASP A 66 -21.08 31.85 -13.73
CA ASP A 66 -22.47 31.46 -13.96
C ASP A 66 -22.56 30.52 -15.17
N ARG A 67 -23.10 29.33 -14.93
CA ARG A 67 -23.10 28.25 -15.92
C ARG A 67 -24.31 27.35 -15.75
N HIS A 68 -24.63 26.62 -16.81
CA HIS A 68 -25.61 25.56 -16.73
C HIS A 68 -25.02 24.39 -15.92
N PRO A 69 -25.72 23.82 -14.92
CA PRO A 69 -25.18 22.77 -14.03
C PRO A 69 -24.64 21.56 -14.78
N HIS A 70 -25.34 21.10 -15.81
CA HIS A 70 -24.88 19.99 -16.64
C HIS A 70 -23.54 20.27 -17.36
N ARG A 71 -23.18 21.53 -17.65
CA ARG A 71 -21.84 21.83 -18.20
C ARG A 71 -20.74 21.68 -17.16
N VAL A 72 -21.05 21.93 -15.88
CA VAL A 72 -20.11 21.74 -14.77
C VAL A 72 -19.82 20.26 -14.57
N VAL A 73 -20.82 19.39 -14.76
CA VAL A 73 -20.67 17.92 -14.75
C VAL A 73 -19.59 17.44 -15.74
N HIS A 74 -19.53 18.02 -16.95
CA HIS A 74 -18.54 17.68 -17.98
C HIS A 74 -17.20 18.43 -17.83
N TYR A 75 -17.19 19.58 -17.15
CA TYR A 75 -15.94 20.30 -16.85
C TYR A 75 -15.12 19.55 -15.79
N GLY A 76 -15.81 18.88 -14.87
CA GLY A 76 -15.24 17.97 -13.90
C GLY A 76 -14.41 18.64 -12.81
N HIS A 77 -13.74 17.82 -12.02
CA HIS A 77 -12.94 18.25 -10.87
C HIS A 77 -11.78 17.28 -10.62
N PHE A 78 -10.59 17.78 -10.31
CA PHE A 78 -9.45 16.94 -9.96
C PHE A 78 -9.37 16.75 -8.44
N ILE A 79 -9.19 15.50 -8.02
CA ILE A 79 -8.85 15.16 -6.64
C ILE A 79 -7.48 14.49 -6.56
N TYR A 80 -6.79 14.71 -5.45
CA TYR A 80 -5.46 14.16 -5.18
C TYR A 80 -5.48 13.31 -3.92
N ARG A 81 -4.91 12.10 -4.00
CA ARG A 81 -4.79 11.21 -2.83
C ARG A 81 -3.69 11.73 -1.89
N PRO A 82 -4.01 12.03 -0.62
CA PRO A 82 -3.01 12.38 0.38
C PRO A 82 -1.98 11.26 0.54
N LEU A 83 -0.71 11.61 0.75
CA LEU A 83 0.35 10.64 0.98
C LEU A 83 0.41 10.31 2.49
N PRO A 84 0.23 9.03 2.90
CA PRO A 84 0.29 8.66 4.31
C PRO A 84 1.64 8.99 4.96
N ALA A 85 1.64 9.26 6.27
CA ALA A 85 2.84 9.69 6.98
C ALA A 85 3.97 8.65 6.97
N LEU A 86 3.65 7.36 6.92
CA LEU A 86 4.62 6.27 6.91
C LEU A 86 5.03 5.80 5.49
N ALA A 87 4.45 6.39 4.43
CA ALA A 87 4.73 6.02 3.05
C ALA A 87 6.20 6.29 2.62
N ALA A 88 6.91 7.21 3.30
CA ALA A 88 8.36 7.38 3.10
C ALA A 88 9.16 6.15 3.53
N PHE A 89 8.71 5.44 4.56
CA PHE A 89 9.41 4.26 5.04
C PHE A 89 9.15 3.06 4.12
N ASP A 90 7.88 2.83 3.78
CA ASP A 90 7.43 1.79 2.84
C ASP A 90 6.36 2.33 1.88
N SER A 91 6.72 2.50 0.61
CA SER A 91 5.84 3.04 -0.42
C SER A 91 4.83 2.01 -0.96
N GLY A 92 4.94 0.73 -0.60
CA GLY A 92 3.96 -0.31 -0.93
C GLY A 92 3.48 -0.29 -2.39
N VAL A 93 2.16 -0.28 -2.58
CA VAL A 93 1.55 -0.16 -3.91
C VAL A 93 1.40 1.30 -4.38
N ASP A 94 1.60 2.28 -3.50
CA ASP A 94 1.48 3.72 -3.83
C ASP A 94 2.49 4.14 -4.92
N ALA A 95 3.65 3.49 -4.98
CA ALA A 95 4.61 3.71 -6.06
C ALA A 95 4.04 3.38 -7.47
N PHE A 96 3.02 2.53 -7.56
CA PHE A 96 2.42 2.04 -8.81
C PHE A 96 0.99 2.53 -9.04
N THR A 97 0.26 2.79 -7.95
CA THR A 97 -1.09 3.31 -7.96
C THR A 97 -1.05 4.82 -8.22
N GLY A 98 -1.97 5.32 -9.04
CA GLY A 98 -2.01 6.73 -9.38
C GLY A 98 -2.29 7.62 -8.17
N ASN A 99 -1.86 8.88 -8.25
CA ASN A 99 -1.94 9.86 -7.16
C ASN A 99 -3.01 10.94 -7.38
N SER A 100 -3.59 11.03 -8.57
CA SER A 100 -4.68 11.96 -8.89
C SER A 100 -5.78 11.29 -9.71
N MET A 101 -7.00 11.81 -9.60
CA MET A 101 -8.18 11.30 -10.30
C MET A 101 -9.03 12.47 -10.79
N PHE A 102 -9.48 12.38 -12.05
CA PHE A 102 -10.40 13.34 -12.64
C PHE A 102 -11.83 12.85 -12.48
N LEU A 103 -12.68 13.67 -11.87
CA LEU A 103 -14.07 13.36 -11.58
C LEU A 103 -14.95 14.06 -12.62
N GLU A 104 -15.77 13.29 -13.33
CA GLU A 104 -16.71 13.80 -14.34
C GLU A 104 -18.00 12.97 -14.33
N GLY A 105 -19.05 13.50 -14.98
CA GLY A 105 -20.28 12.74 -15.20
C GLY A 105 -20.10 11.62 -16.22
N HIS A 106 -20.97 10.60 -16.14
CA HIS A 106 -21.08 9.51 -17.11
C HIS A 106 -19.82 8.64 -17.28
N ARG A 107 -18.77 8.87 -16.48
CA ARG A 107 -17.53 8.09 -16.50
C ARG A 107 -16.96 7.91 -15.11
N GLN A 108 -16.50 6.69 -14.84
CA GLN A 108 -15.65 6.39 -13.71
C GLN A 108 -14.19 6.34 -14.17
N ASN A 109 -13.41 7.35 -13.80
CA ASN A 109 -11.99 7.41 -14.13
C ASN A 109 -11.15 6.63 -13.11
N THR A 110 -10.01 6.10 -13.55
CA THR A 110 -9.01 5.49 -12.66
C THR A 110 -8.03 6.54 -12.15
N ALA A 111 -7.44 6.30 -10.97
CA ALA A 111 -6.30 7.10 -10.51
C ALA A 111 -5.13 6.98 -11.50
N ASN A 112 -4.62 8.14 -11.96
CA ASN A 112 -3.53 8.26 -12.92
C ASN A 112 -2.23 8.76 -12.24
N PHE A 113 -1.09 8.62 -12.93
CA PHE A 113 0.23 9.11 -12.49
C PHE A 113 0.81 8.44 -11.22
N GLY A 114 1.19 7.16 -11.33
CA GLY A 114 2.01 6.50 -10.31
C GLY A 114 3.50 6.79 -10.53
N ASP A 115 4.27 6.95 -9.44
CA ASP A 115 5.67 7.40 -9.45
C ASP A 115 6.58 6.53 -10.34
N VAL A 116 6.33 5.22 -10.40
CA VAL A 116 7.10 4.26 -11.22
C VAL A 116 6.82 4.41 -12.72
N ARG A 117 5.65 4.95 -13.11
CA ARG A 117 5.35 5.23 -14.53
C ARG A 117 6.01 6.52 -15.02
N GLN A 118 6.37 7.41 -14.11
CA GLN A 118 6.99 8.70 -14.40
C GLN A 118 8.52 8.69 -14.26
N SER A 119 9.11 7.59 -13.79
CA SER A 119 10.54 7.49 -13.51
C SER A 119 11.31 6.57 -14.47
N SER A 120 12.62 6.83 -14.57
CA SER A 120 13.56 6.05 -15.39
C SER A 120 13.51 4.55 -15.08
N LEU A 121 13.87 3.71 -16.07
CA LEU A 121 13.99 2.25 -15.95
C LEU A 121 14.81 1.79 -14.71
N LEU A 122 15.69 2.63 -14.16
CA LEU A 122 16.41 2.38 -12.91
C LEU A 122 15.50 2.19 -11.68
N VAL A 123 14.32 2.82 -11.63
CA VAL A 123 13.38 2.67 -10.50
C VAL A 123 12.71 1.29 -10.48
N ARG A 124 12.73 0.55 -11.60
CA ARG A 124 12.24 -0.85 -11.65
C ARG A 124 13.09 -1.82 -10.82
N PHE A 125 14.29 -1.42 -10.40
CA PHE A 125 15.10 -2.18 -9.43
C PHE A 125 14.66 -1.99 -7.97
N GLY A 126 13.58 -1.23 -7.75
CA GLY A 126 13.05 -0.88 -6.43
C GLY A 126 13.43 0.55 -6.07
N GLN A 127 12.48 1.32 -5.55
CA GLN A 127 12.79 2.58 -4.88
C GLN A 127 13.69 2.28 -3.68
N LEU A 128 14.74 3.07 -3.50
CA LEU A 128 15.70 2.89 -2.40
C LEU A 128 15.07 3.40 -1.09
N THR A 129 14.17 2.60 -0.52
CA THR A 129 13.46 2.91 0.73
C THR A 129 14.14 2.25 1.93
N PRO A 130 13.95 2.80 3.16
CA PRO A 130 14.40 2.13 4.38
C PRO A 130 13.84 0.71 4.50
N ALA A 131 12.58 0.49 4.12
CA ALA A 131 11.97 -0.83 4.08
C ALA A 131 12.74 -1.81 3.18
N PHE A 132 13.11 -1.42 1.96
CA PHE A 132 13.89 -2.28 1.06
C PHE A 132 15.24 -2.68 1.66
N VAL A 133 15.97 -1.71 2.22
CA VAL A 133 17.29 -1.94 2.84
C VAL A 133 17.16 -2.95 3.99
N LEU A 134 16.17 -2.78 4.87
CA LEU A 134 15.97 -3.66 6.02
C LEU A 134 15.33 -5.00 5.68
N GLN A 135 14.48 -5.08 4.65
CA GLN A 135 13.83 -6.32 4.23
C GLN A 135 14.78 -7.25 3.45
N VAL A 136 15.70 -6.68 2.65
CA VAL A 136 16.52 -7.46 1.69
C VAL A 136 18.00 -7.43 2.06
N LEU A 137 18.58 -6.24 2.23
CA LEU A 137 20.03 -6.07 2.41
C LEU A 137 20.50 -6.39 3.83
N ALA A 138 19.71 -6.03 4.86
CA ALA A 138 20.04 -6.36 6.24
C ALA A 138 20.10 -7.88 6.50
N PRO A 139 19.13 -8.71 6.05
CA PRO A 139 19.24 -10.16 6.10
C PRO A 139 20.50 -10.71 5.42
N LEU A 140 20.85 -10.18 4.25
CA LEU A 140 22.04 -10.58 3.51
C LEU A 140 23.32 -10.28 4.30
N LEU A 141 23.40 -9.09 4.92
CA LEU A 141 24.50 -8.74 5.81
C LEU A 141 24.58 -9.70 7.01
N LEU A 142 23.44 -10.01 7.64
CA LEU A 142 23.37 -10.95 8.76
C LEU A 142 23.85 -12.35 8.35
N VAL A 143 23.53 -12.81 7.13
CA VAL A 143 24.08 -14.05 6.55
C VAL A 143 25.61 -13.98 6.49
N PHE A 144 26.19 -12.91 5.93
CA PHE A 144 27.65 -12.77 5.80
C PHE A 144 28.38 -12.67 7.15
N LEU A 145 27.73 -12.10 8.17
CA LEU A 145 28.31 -11.98 9.51
C LEU A 145 28.14 -13.26 10.34
N GLY A 146 27.02 -13.96 10.17
CA GLY A 146 26.61 -15.07 11.02
C GLY A 146 26.90 -16.47 10.47
N TYR A 147 27.13 -16.64 9.16
CA TYR A 147 27.27 -17.98 8.55
C TYR A 147 28.35 -18.83 9.23
N GLY A 148 29.46 -18.19 9.63
CA GLY A 148 30.62 -18.85 10.23
C GLY A 148 30.60 -18.85 11.75
N ALA A 149 29.57 -18.32 12.41
CA ALA A 149 29.57 -18.09 13.85
C ALA A 149 29.77 -19.37 14.67
N VAL A 150 29.23 -20.51 14.21
CA VAL A 150 29.43 -21.83 14.84
C VAL A 150 30.19 -22.78 13.92
N ALA A 151 29.88 -22.78 12.61
CA ALA A 151 30.52 -23.66 11.63
C ALA A 151 32.05 -23.56 11.64
N ARG A 152 32.59 -22.34 11.78
CA ARG A 152 34.05 -22.11 11.83
C ARG A 152 34.69 -22.78 13.05
N GLU A 153 34.04 -22.70 14.22
CA GLU A 153 34.56 -23.29 15.45
C GLU A 153 34.45 -24.81 15.48
N GLN A 154 33.48 -25.36 14.75
CA GLN A 154 33.40 -26.80 14.50
C GLN A 154 34.52 -27.26 13.58
N GLU A 155 34.78 -26.52 12.51
CA GLU A 155 35.81 -26.81 11.52
C GLU A 155 37.22 -26.74 12.11
N THR A 156 37.51 -25.75 12.96
CA THR A 156 38.80 -25.60 13.65
C THR A 156 38.92 -26.41 14.95
N GLY A 157 37.84 -27.09 15.37
CA GLY A 157 37.81 -27.88 16.61
C GLY A 157 37.77 -27.06 17.91
N THR A 158 37.81 -25.74 17.85
CA THR A 158 37.82 -24.86 19.04
C THR A 158 36.52 -24.95 19.84
N LEU A 159 35.40 -25.32 19.21
CA LEU A 159 34.14 -25.52 19.90
C LEU A 159 34.23 -26.59 20.99
N ARG A 160 34.96 -27.69 20.74
CA ARG A 160 35.16 -28.76 21.72
C ARG A 160 35.99 -28.29 22.90
N ALA A 161 37.03 -27.49 22.64
CA ALA A 161 37.87 -26.90 23.68
C ALA A 161 37.05 -25.98 24.61
N LEU A 162 36.18 -25.13 24.05
CA LEU A 162 35.30 -24.26 24.84
C LEU A 162 34.35 -25.06 25.75
N LEU A 163 33.77 -26.15 25.24
CA LEU A 163 32.89 -27.03 26.02
C LEU A 163 33.64 -27.75 27.15
N LEU A 164 34.88 -28.22 26.89
CA LEU A 164 35.72 -28.86 27.91
C LEU A 164 36.19 -27.89 29.00
N GLN A 165 36.37 -26.61 28.65
CA GLN A 165 36.69 -25.54 29.60
C GLN A 165 35.50 -25.06 30.45
N GLY A 166 34.33 -25.73 30.33
CA GLY A 166 33.16 -25.48 31.18
C GLY A 166 32.12 -24.53 30.58
N ALA A 167 32.28 -24.05 29.34
CA ALA A 167 31.23 -23.28 28.68
C ALA A 167 30.06 -24.20 28.30
N THR A 168 28.82 -23.80 28.61
CA THR A 168 27.64 -24.56 28.20
C THR A 168 27.20 -24.18 26.79
N ARG A 169 26.60 -25.12 26.06
CA ARG A 169 26.03 -24.87 24.72
C ARG A 169 25.04 -23.70 24.73
N ARG A 170 24.20 -23.60 25.78
CA ARG A 170 23.23 -22.50 25.92
C ARG A 170 23.92 -21.14 26.07
N GLN A 171 25.01 -21.07 26.82
CA GLN A 171 25.77 -19.83 26.99
C GLN A 171 26.44 -19.37 25.68
N LEU A 172 27.06 -20.32 24.96
CA LEU A 172 27.69 -20.03 23.67
C LEU A 172 26.66 -19.55 22.63
N LEU A 173 25.54 -20.27 22.51
CA LEU A 173 24.48 -19.91 21.55
C LEU A 173 23.76 -18.63 21.89
N GLY A 174 23.41 -18.44 23.17
CA GLY A 174 22.79 -17.19 23.64
C GLY A 174 23.70 -15.99 23.38
N GLY A 175 25.01 -16.13 23.59
CA GLY A 175 25.98 -15.07 23.34
C GLY A 175 26.12 -14.73 21.86
N LYS A 176 26.25 -15.74 20.99
CA LYS A 176 26.33 -15.54 19.53
C LYS A 176 25.04 -14.94 18.96
N TYR A 177 23.87 -15.40 19.43
CA TYR A 177 22.58 -14.83 19.05
C TYR A 177 22.46 -13.37 19.51
N LEU A 178 22.84 -13.07 20.74
CA LEU A 178 22.83 -11.70 21.26
C LEU A 178 23.78 -10.77 20.48
N ALA A 179 24.96 -11.25 20.08
CA ALA A 179 25.88 -10.49 19.24
C ALA A 179 25.27 -10.15 17.88
N LEU A 180 24.71 -11.13 17.18
CA LEU A 180 24.03 -10.88 15.89
C LEU A 180 22.79 -9.98 16.06
N ALA A 181 22.02 -10.17 17.14
CA ALA A 181 20.87 -9.33 17.45
C ALA A 181 21.28 -7.88 17.74
N ALA A 182 22.43 -7.65 18.38
CA ALA A 182 22.97 -6.30 18.58
C ALA A 182 23.35 -5.64 17.25
N VAL A 183 23.95 -6.39 16.32
CA VAL A 183 24.23 -5.89 14.96
C VAL A 183 22.94 -5.60 14.20
N ALA A 184 21.95 -6.49 14.27
CA ALA A 184 20.62 -6.27 13.69
C ALA A 184 19.97 -4.98 14.24
N GLY A 185 20.02 -4.77 15.56
CA GLY A 185 19.55 -3.55 16.20
C GLY A 185 20.31 -2.32 15.71
N ALA A 186 21.64 -2.40 15.59
CA ALA A 186 22.45 -1.30 15.05
C ALA A 186 22.06 -0.95 13.60
N CYS A 187 21.73 -1.93 12.76
CA CYS A 187 21.26 -1.71 11.39
C CYS A 187 19.89 -1.02 11.34
N LEU A 188 19.05 -1.19 12.37
CA LEU A 188 17.74 -0.57 12.49
C LEU A 188 17.82 0.89 12.99
N LEU A 189 18.83 1.25 13.78
CA LEU A 189 18.97 2.59 14.38
C LEU A 189 18.83 3.76 13.38
N PRO A 190 19.47 3.74 12.19
CA PRO A 190 19.36 4.86 11.26
C PRO A 190 17.94 5.06 10.73
N ALA A 191 17.16 3.98 10.61
CA ALA A 191 15.75 4.11 10.22
C ALA A 191 14.90 4.81 11.29
N LEU A 192 15.27 4.68 12.57
CA LEU A 192 14.58 5.37 13.66
C LEU A 192 14.70 6.90 13.55
N VAL A 193 15.78 7.41 12.94
CA VAL A 193 15.94 8.85 12.67
C VAL A 193 14.83 9.38 11.76
N GLY A 194 14.45 8.61 10.73
CA GLY A 194 13.34 8.96 9.84
C GLY A 194 11.97 8.73 10.46
N LEU A 195 11.83 7.73 11.33
CA LEU A 195 10.56 7.39 11.99
C LEU A 195 10.23 8.26 13.20
N ALA A 196 11.22 8.80 13.90
CA ALA A 196 11.02 9.58 15.12
C ALA A 196 10.13 10.83 14.92
N PRO A 197 10.30 11.65 13.87
CA PRO A 197 9.40 12.77 13.60
C PRO A 197 7.95 12.32 13.35
N ILE A 198 7.77 11.18 12.68
CA ILE A 198 6.44 10.62 12.38
C ILE A 198 5.76 10.14 13.66
N ALA A 199 6.51 9.58 14.61
CA ALA A 199 5.98 9.13 15.89
C ALA A 199 5.41 10.28 16.76
N LEU A 200 5.87 11.51 16.54
CA LEU A 200 5.38 12.71 17.24
C LEU A 200 4.08 13.24 16.64
N LEU A 201 3.65 12.76 15.46
CA LEU A 201 2.38 13.15 14.87
C LEU A 201 1.22 12.54 15.68
N PRO A 202 0.11 13.28 15.89
CA PRO A 202 -1.06 12.77 16.60
C PRO A 202 -1.56 11.45 16.01
N GLY A 203 -1.73 10.42 16.84
CA GLY A 203 -2.24 9.11 16.40
C GLY A 203 -1.24 8.15 15.74
N HIS A 204 0.03 8.56 15.53
CA HIS A 204 1.01 7.77 14.77
C HIS A 204 2.02 6.99 15.65
N ALA A 205 2.21 7.38 16.91
CA ALA A 205 3.19 6.77 17.81
C ALA A 205 3.06 5.23 17.91
N VAL A 206 1.83 4.73 18.02
CA VAL A 206 1.55 3.28 18.13
C VAL A 206 1.88 2.56 16.81
N LEU A 207 1.55 3.15 15.66
CA LEU A 207 1.86 2.58 14.35
C LEU A 207 3.38 2.48 14.14
N VAL A 208 4.13 3.54 14.49
CA VAL A 208 5.59 3.53 14.44
C VAL A 208 6.17 2.47 15.38
N ALA A 209 5.66 2.36 16.61
CA ALA A 209 6.12 1.36 17.56
C ALA A 209 5.90 -0.07 17.06
N LEU A 210 4.72 -0.36 16.49
CA LEU A 210 4.40 -1.66 15.89
C LEU A 210 5.26 -1.96 14.67
N LEU A 211 5.55 -0.95 13.84
CA LEU A 211 6.43 -1.08 12.68
C LEU A 211 7.85 -1.43 13.13
N VAL A 212 8.42 -0.67 14.07
CA VAL A 212 9.75 -0.93 14.64
C VAL A 212 9.80 -2.33 15.29
N LEU A 213 8.75 -2.73 15.99
CA LEU A 213 8.63 -4.07 16.58
C LEU A 213 8.64 -5.16 15.49
N ALA A 214 7.87 -4.99 14.41
CA ALA A 214 7.79 -5.95 13.31
C ALA A 214 9.16 -6.13 12.62
N TYR A 215 9.85 -5.04 12.33
CA TYR A 215 11.21 -5.09 11.76
C TYR A 215 12.23 -5.70 12.73
N SER A 216 12.12 -5.39 14.02
CA SER A 216 12.96 -6.00 15.05
C SER A 216 12.76 -7.52 15.09
N VAL A 217 11.51 -7.98 15.16
CA VAL A 217 11.16 -9.41 15.16
C VAL A 217 11.66 -10.09 13.88
N TYR A 218 11.48 -9.46 12.72
CA TYR A 218 11.98 -9.97 11.45
C TYR A 218 13.50 -10.16 11.43
N LEU A 219 14.27 -9.18 11.89
CA LEU A 219 15.73 -9.30 11.91
C LEU A 219 16.18 -10.36 12.93
N LEU A 220 15.46 -10.52 14.04
CA LEU A 220 15.69 -11.60 15.00
C LEU A 220 15.40 -12.99 14.41
N VAL A 221 14.38 -13.13 13.56
CA VAL A 221 14.14 -14.36 12.77
C VAL A 221 15.40 -14.68 11.95
N TRP A 222 15.95 -13.70 11.23
CA TRP A 222 17.18 -13.90 10.46
C TRP A 222 18.38 -14.27 11.32
N CYS A 223 18.59 -13.62 12.46
CA CYS A 223 19.65 -14.01 13.40
C CYS A 223 19.53 -15.48 13.82
N ALA A 224 18.31 -15.95 14.12
CA ALA A 224 18.06 -17.34 14.50
C ALA A 224 18.27 -18.32 13.33
N LEU A 225 17.77 -17.99 12.13
CA LEU A 225 17.93 -18.81 10.93
C LEU A 225 19.41 -18.96 10.56
N VAL A 226 20.15 -17.87 10.50
CA VAL A 226 21.58 -17.88 10.12
C VAL A 226 22.39 -18.70 11.11
N LEU A 227 22.16 -18.54 12.41
CA LEU A 227 22.84 -19.35 13.41
C LEU A 227 22.45 -20.82 13.31
N ALA A 228 21.16 -21.13 13.16
CA ALA A 228 20.71 -22.51 13.01
C ALA A 228 21.37 -23.20 11.81
N ILE A 229 21.50 -22.51 10.67
CA ILE A 229 22.23 -23.02 9.49
C ILE A 229 23.72 -23.21 9.80
N SER A 230 24.36 -22.22 10.44
CA SER A 230 25.76 -22.32 10.88
C SER A 230 26.01 -23.53 11.79
N MET A 231 25.02 -23.94 12.58
CA MET A 231 25.11 -25.12 13.45
C MET A 231 24.94 -26.45 12.73
N LEU A 232 24.15 -26.47 11.66
CA LEU A 232 23.83 -27.68 10.90
C LEU A 232 24.95 -28.07 9.92
N CYS A 233 25.77 -27.10 9.52
CA CYS A 233 26.88 -27.28 8.59
C CYS A 233 28.22 -27.52 9.32
N ARG A 234 29.06 -28.43 8.80
CA ARG A 234 30.38 -28.75 9.40
C ARG A 234 31.49 -27.78 8.97
N ARG A 235 31.34 -27.15 7.80
CA ARG A 235 32.32 -26.24 7.20
C ARG A 235 31.71 -24.86 7.01
N GLY A 236 32.51 -23.81 7.19
CA GLY A 236 32.05 -22.43 6.99
C GLY A 236 31.54 -22.17 5.56
N ARG A 237 32.22 -22.72 4.56
CA ARG A 237 31.82 -22.60 3.14
C ARG A 237 30.40 -23.14 2.89
N ASP A 238 30.10 -24.31 3.43
CA ASP A 238 28.78 -24.96 3.25
C ASP A 238 27.69 -24.15 3.95
N ALA A 239 27.97 -23.65 5.16
CA ALA A 239 27.06 -22.78 5.89
C ALA A 239 26.72 -21.50 5.10
N LEU A 240 27.72 -20.89 4.45
CA LEU A 240 27.51 -19.71 3.63
C LEU A 240 26.61 -20.01 2.42
N LEU A 241 26.90 -21.09 1.69
CA LEU A 241 26.13 -21.47 0.50
C LEU A 241 24.67 -21.79 0.85
N VAL A 242 24.44 -22.54 1.93
CA VAL A 242 23.07 -22.87 2.39
C VAL A 242 22.35 -21.62 2.88
N ALA A 243 23.00 -20.78 3.68
CA ALA A 243 22.38 -19.55 4.19
C ALA A 243 22.05 -18.58 3.06
N LEU A 244 22.90 -18.48 2.03
CA LEU A 244 22.63 -17.67 0.85
C LEU A 244 21.46 -18.23 0.03
N ALA A 245 21.40 -19.55 -0.19
CA ALA A 245 20.29 -20.19 -0.89
C ALA A 245 18.95 -19.98 -0.15
N VAL A 246 18.95 -20.13 1.17
CA VAL A 246 17.79 -19.84 2.02
C VAL A 246 17.43 -18.35 1.95
N TRP A 247 18.41 -17.45 1.93
CA TRP A 247 18.17 -16.03 1.74
C TRP A 247 17.52 -15.71 0.40
N VAL A 248 18.06 -16.24 -0.71
CA VAL A 248 17.46 -16.07 -2.04
C VAL A 248 16.02 -16.59 -2.04
N TRP A 249 15.78 -17.78 -1.48
CA TRP A 249 14.45 -18.36 -1.43
C TRP A 249 13.46 -17.51 -0.63
N LEU A 250 13.79 -17.21 0.64
CA LEU A 250 12.88 -16.53 1.57
C LEU A 250 12.72 -15.04 1.25
N ALA A 251 13.79 -14.31 0.95
CA ALA A 251 13.76 -12.84 0.83
C ALA A 251 13.50 -12.34 -0.60
N LEU A 252 13.86 -13.11 -1.63
CA LEU A 252 13.75 -12.68 -3.03
C LEU A 252 12.72 -13.49 -3.81
N LEU A 253 12.88 -14.82 -3.86
CA LEU A 253 12.11 -15.67 -4.77
C LEU A 253 10.65 -15.76 -4.37
N VAL A 254 10.36 -16.17 -3.12
CA VAL A 254 8.98 -16.33 -2.64
C VAL A 254 8.18 -15.02 -2.74
N PRO A 255 8.66 -13.86 -2.24
CA PRO A 255 7.93 -12.59 -2.36
C PRO A 255 7.74 -12.10 -3.81
N ARG A 256 8.56 -12.59 -4.76
CA ARG A 256 8.44 -12.23 -6.18
C ARG A 256 7.48 -13.15 -6.94
N VAL A 257 7.51 -14.45 -6.65
CA VAL A 257 6.69 -15.46 -7.32
C VAL A 257 5.26 -15.45 -6.80
N ALA A 258 5.02 -15.14 -5.52
CA ALA A 258 3.69 -15.20 -4.94
C ALA A 258 2.65 -14.31 -5.67
N PRO A 259 2.93 -13.04 -6.00
CA PRO A 259 2.02 -12.21 -6.79
C PRO A 259 1.78 -12.75 -8.21
N ASP A 260 2.81 -13.31 -8.86
CA ASP A 260 2.69 -13.86 -10.21
C ASP A 260 1.75 -15.09 -10.21
N VAL A 261 1.93 -16.00 -9.25
CA VAL A 261 1.04 -17.15 -9.05
C VAL A 261 -0.40 -16.70 -8.75
N ALA A 262 -0.57 -15.68 -7.91
CA ALA A 262 -1.87 -15.11 -7.62
C ALA A 262 -2.55 -14.52 -8.86
N SER A 263 -1.80 -13.79 -9.69
CA SER A 263 -2.30 -13.19 -10.93
C SER A 263 -2.69 -14.22 -11.99
N ALA A 264 -1.99 -15.36 -12.03
CA ALA A 264 -2.31 -16.48 -12.91
C ALA A 264 -3.55 -17.25 -12.44
N ALA A 265 -3.70 -17.45 -11.13
CA ALA A 265 -4.84 -18.14 -10.53
C ALA A 265 -6.13 -17.32 -10.62
N TYR A 266 -6.03 -16.02 -10.38
CA TYR A 266 -7.15 -15.08 -10.41
C TYR A 266 -6.88 -14.00 -11.45
N ARG A 267 -7.25 -14.27 -12.71
CA ARG A 267 -7.01 -13.33 -13.82
C ARG A 267 -7.82 -12.06 -13.62
N LEU A 268 -7.11 -10.94 -13.45
CA LEU A 268 -7.72 -9.60 -13.51
C LEU A 268 -7.86 -9.19 -15.00
N PRO A 269 -9.06 -8.83 -15.48
CA PRO A 269 -9.23 -8.32 -16.83
C PRO A 269 -8.35 -7.10 -17.09
N THR A 270 -7.84 -6.99 -18.30
CA THR A 270 -7.09 -5.80 -18.71
C THR A 270 -8.02 -4.59 -18.77
N ARG A 271 -7.46 -3.38 -18.68
CA ARG A 271 -8.23 -2.14 -18.81
C ARG A 271 -9.06 -2.12 -20.09
N LEU A 272 -8.48 -2.53 -21.22
CA LEU A 272 -9.18 -2.61 -22.50
C LEU A 272 -10.35 -3.61 -22.47
N GLU A 273 -10.15 -4.79 -21.89
CA GLU A 273 -11.23 -5.78 -21.76
C GLU A 273 -12.38 -5.25 -20.88
N THR A 274 -12.06 -4.59 -19.76
CA THR A 274 -13.06 -3.97 -18.89
C THR A 274 -13.79 -2.83 -19.62
N ASP A 275 -13.09 -1.96 -20.33
CA ASP A 275 -13.68 -0.85 -21.08
C ASP A 275 -14.63 -1.38 -22.18
N VAL A 276 -14.23 -2.41 -22.93
CA VAL A 276 -15.08 -3.05 -23.94
C VAL A 276 -16.33 -3.68 -23.31
N ALA A 277 -16.18 -4.36 -22.18
CA ALA A 277 -17.30 -5.01 -21.49
C ALA A 277 -18.30 -3.97 -20.93
N ILE A 278 -17.80 -2.88 -20.34
CA ILE A 278 -18.60 -1.74 -19.90
C ILE A 278 -19.36 -1.14 -21.08
N GLN A 279 -18.71 -0.86 -22.21
CA GLN A 279 -19.36 -0.26 -23.38
C GLN A 279 -20.44 -1.17 -23.97
N ARG A 280 -20.24 -2.48 -23.96
CA ARG A 280 -21.26 -3.45 -24.36
C ARG A 280 -22.46 -3.40 -23.42
N ASP A 281 -22.23 -3.44 -22.12
CA ASP A 281 -23.31 -3.52 -21.13
C ASP A 281 -24.05 -2.18 -20.98
N LEU A 282 -23.40 -1.03 -21.18
CA LEU A 282 -24.04 0.30 -21.23
C LEU A 282 -25.18 0.33 -22.27
N ARG A 283 -25.00 -0.31 -23.43
CA ARG A 283 -26.05 -0.39 -24.47
C ARG A 283 -27.29 -1.17 -24.03
N THR A 284 -27.19 -1.98 -22.98
CA THR A 284 -28.30 -2.79 -22.45
C THR A 284 -29.03 -2.13 -21.29
N VAL A 285 -28.38 -1.17 -20.62
CA VAL A 285 -28.92 -0.45 -19.45
C VAL A 285 -29.95 0.61 -19.85
N GLY A 286 -29.88 1.07 -21.10
CA GLY A 286 -30.78 2.06 -21.69
C GLY A 286 -30.07 3.38 -21.97
N ASP A 287 -30.56 4.13 -22.95
CA ASP A 287 -29.99 5.42 -23.36
C ASP A 287 -30.94 6.58 -23.01
N SER A 288 -30.53 7.44 -22.08
CA SER A 288 -31.29 8.61 -21.66
C SER A 288 -31.48 9.63 -22.79
N HIS A 289 -30.68 9.56 -23.85
CA HIS A 289 -30.77 10.43 -25.02
C HIS A 289 -31.63 9.84 -26.13
N ASN A 290 -32.05 8.58 -26.01
CA ASN A 290 -32.95 7.94 -26.95
C ASN A 290 -34.41 8.06 -26.47
N PRO A 291 -35.26 8.85 -27.16
CA PRO A 291 -36.67 9.01 -26.78
C PRO A 291 -37.48 7.72 -26.84
N ASP A 292 -37.03 6.75 -27.65
CA ASP A 292 -37.68 5.45 -27.87
C ASP A 292 -37.14 4.35 -26.93
N ASP A 293 -36.25 4.70 -26.00
CA ASP A 293 -35.75 3.74 -25.02
C ASP A 293 -36.87 3.27 -24.08
N PRO A 294 -37.12 1.95 -23.95
CA PRO A 294 -38.22 1.44 -23.14
C PRO A 294 -38.14 1.85 -21.65
N HIS A 295 -36.94 1.90 -21.08
CA HIS A 295 -36.73 2.27 -19.69
C HIS A 295 -37.04 3.74 -19.48
N PHE A 296 -36.51 4.63 -20.32
CA PHE A 296 -36.74 6.07 -20.18
C PHE A 296 -38.14 6.51 -20.60
N ALA A 297 -38.79 5.79 -21.52
CA ALA A 297 -40.20 5.97 -21.82
C ALA A 297 -41.08 5.64 -20.61
N GLN A 298 -40.78 4.54 -19.91
CA GLN A 298 -41.48 4.17 -18.67
C GLN A 298 -41.22 5.19 -17.55
N PHE A 299 -39.96 5.60 -17.37
CA PHE A 299 -39.58 6.63 -16.39
C PHE A 299 -40.30 7.96 -16.64
N LYS A 300 -40.45 8.37 -17.91
CA LYS A 300 -41.23 9.55 -18.30
C LYS A 300 -42.68 9.43 -17.84
N GLN A 301 -43.34 8.32 -18.14
CA GLN A 301 -44.75 8.09 -17.78
C GLN A 301 -44.93 8.06 -16.25
N GLN A 302 -44.04 7.39 -15.52
CA GLN A 302 -44.06 7.36 -14.05
C GLN A 302 -43.86 8.77 -13.47
N THR A 303 -42.98 9.56 -14.06
CA THR A 303 -42.74 10.96 -13.64
C THR A 303 -44.01 11.80 -13.83
N LEU A 304 -44.59 11.78 -15.03
CA LEU A 304 -45.84 12.51 -15.33
C LEU A 304 -46.98 12.10 -14.37
N ALA A 305 -47.14 10.80 -14.14
CA ALA A 305 -48.12 10.27 -13.20
C ALA A 305 -47.86 10.73 -11.75
N ARG A 306 -46.60 10.74 -11.30
CA ARG A 306 -46.20 11.19 -9.96
C ARG A 306 -46.54 12.67 -9.71
N TYR A 307 -46.40 13.52 -10.73
CA TYR A 307 -46.75 14.94 -10.64
C TYR A 307 -48.20 15.24 -11.04
N GLY A 308 -48.97 14.24 -11.47
CA GLY A 308 -50.38 14.41 -11.85
C GLY A 308 -50.60 15.23 -13.13
N VAL A 309 -49.60 15.31 -14.01
CA VAL A 309 -49.65 16.10 -15.26
C VAL A 309 -49.58 15.21 -16.50
N GLN A 310 -50.08 15.70 -17.64
CA GLN A 310 -50.08 14.93 -18.90
C GLN A 310 -48.93 15.29 -19.84
N ARG A 311 -48.37 16.50 -19.71
CA ARG A 311 -47.29 16.98 -20.58
C ARG A 311 -46.07 17.37 -19.76
N LEU A 312 -44.89 17.26 -20.37
CA LEU A 312 -43.61 17.62 -19.74
C LEU A 312 -43.52 19.12 -19.41
N GLU A 313 -44.14 19.96 -20.24
CA GLU A 313 -44.18 21.42 -20.07
C GLU A 313 -44.91 21.85 -18.80
N ASP A 314 -45.82 21.00 -18.31
CA ASP A 314 -46.66 21.29 -17.15
C ASP A 314 -46.00 20.84 -15.83
N LEU A 315 -44.79 20.26 -15.90
CA LEU A 315 -44.03 19.83 -14.72
C LEU A 315 -43.51 21.05 -13.93
N PRO A 316 -43.60 21.03 -12.60
CA PRO A 316 -43.07 22.10 -11.75
C PRO A 316 -41.54 22.12 -11.65
N VAL A 317 -40.88 21.11 -12.25
CA VAL A 317 -39.43 20.90 -12.22
C VAL A 317 -38.94 20.55 -13.62
N ASN A 318 -37.64 20.73 -13.86
CA ASN A 318 -37.05 20.44 -15.15
C ASN A 318 -36.82 18.94 -15.36
N TYR A 319 -37.59 18.37 -16.30
CA TYR A 319 -37.52 16.96 -16.65
C TYR A 319 -36.15 16.49 -17.13
N LYS A 320 -35.36 17.34 -17.80
CA LYS A 320 -34.00 16.95 -18.23
C LYS A 320 -33.07 16.71 -17.04
N GLY A 321 -33.24 17.46 -15.96
CA GLY A 321 -32.52 17.21 -14.71
C GLY A 321 -32.90 15.85 -14.10
N LEU A 322 -34.21 15.55 -14.01
CA LEU A 322 -34.71 14.24 -13.56
C LEU A 322 -34.19 13.07 -14.42
N LEU A 323 -34.15 13.28 -15.74
CA LEU A 323 -33.62 12.32 -16.70
C LEU A 323 -32.11 12.09 -16.50
N ALA A 324 -31.36 13.15 -16.24
CA ALA A 324 -29.92 13.07 -15.95
C ALA A 324 -29.62 12.39 -14.61
N LEU A 325 -30.44 12.63 -13.56
CA LEU A 325 -30.35 11.92 -12.28
C LEU A 325 -30.49 10.41 -12.47
N GLU A 326 -31.52 9.98 -13.20
CA GLU A 326 -31.78 8.56 -13.45
C GLU A 326 -30.74 7.91 -14.37
N GLY A 327 -30.33 8.61 -15.44
CA GLY A 327 -29.27 8.14 -16.33
C GLY A 327 -27.93 7.97 -15.61
N GLU A 328 -27.56 8.91 -14.74
CA GLU A 328 -26.35 8.80 -13.93
C GLU A 328 -26.47 7.66 -12.89
N ARG A 329 -27.63 7.48 -12.25
CA ARG A 329 -27.86 6.36 -11.32
C ARG A 329 -27.63 5.01 -11.98
N LEU A 330 -28.17 4.82 -13.18
CA LEU A 330 -28.02 3.58 -13.94
C LEU A 330 -26.57 3.33 -14.35
N THR A 331 -25.90 4.32 -14.94
CA THR A 331 -24.51 4.20 -15.40
C THR A 331 -23.53 4.04 -14.23
N ALA A 332 -23.69 4.80 -13.14
CA ALA A 332 -22.89 4.64 -11.92
C ALA A 332 -23.04 3.25 -11.31
N SER A 333 -24.27 2.69 -11.29
CA SER A 333 -24.49 1.32 -10.79
C SER A 333 -23.76 0.27 -11.63
N LEU A 334 -23.62 0.48 -12.93
CA LEU A 334 -22.86 -0.41 -13.81
C LEU A 334 -21.37 -0.33 -13.50
N PHE A 335 -20.82 0.88 -13.40
CA PHE A 335 -19.42 1.11 -13.05
C PHE A 335 -19.06 0.51 -11.69
N GLU A 336 -19.92 0.69 -10.68
CA GLU A 336 -19.74 0.12 -9.34
C GLU A 336 -19.70 -1.41 -9.37
N ARG A 337 -20.53 -2.07 -10.19
CA ARG A 337 -20.46 -3.54 -10.37
C ARG A 337 -19.11 -3.99 -10.93
N TYR A 338 -18.59 -3.29 -11.93
CA TYR A 338 -17.29 -3.61 -12.52
C TYR A 338 -16.14 -3.34 -11.55
N ALA A 339 -16.16 -2.20 -10.85
CA ALA A 339 -15.17 -1.87 -9.83
C ALA A 339 -15.20 -2.87 -8.66
N GLY A 340 -16.38 -3.27 -8.19
CA GLY A 340 -16.56 -4.28 -7.14
C GLY A 340 -16.07 -5.67 -7.56
N ARG A 341 -16.34 -6.08 -8.80
CA ARG A 341 -15.78 -7.31 -9.37
C ARG A 341 -14.26 -7.27 -9.37
N ASP A 342 -13.67 -6.22 -9.92
CA ASP A 342 -12.20 -6.10 -10.04
C ASP A 342 -11.53 -6.04 -8.65
N ALA A 343 -12.11 -5.30 -7.71
CA ALA A 343 -11.67 -5.27 -6.32
C ALA A 343 -11.73 -6.65 -5.65
N SER A 344 -12.80 -7.43 -5.88
CA SER A 344 -12.94 -8.79 -5.33
C SER A 344 -11.86 -9.75 -5.87
N ILE A 345 -11.51 -9.63 -7.16
CA ILE A 345 -10.44 -10.42 -7.78
C ILE A 345 -9.09 -10.05 -7.15
N GLN A 346 -8.80 -8.76 -7.00
CA GLN A 346 -7.55 -8.31 -6.36
C GLN A 346 -7.47 -8.72 -4.88
N GLN A 347 -8.59 -8.77 -4.17
CA GLN A 347 -8.64 -9.31 -2.81
C GLN A 347 -8.33 -10.81 -2.78
N GLN A 348 -8.88 -11.60 -3.72
CA GLN A 348 -8.54 -13.03 -3.85
C GLN A 348 -7.05 -13.24 -4.15
N GLN A 349 -6.47 -12.40 -5.01
CA GLN A 349 -5.03 -12.41 -5.29
C GLN A 349 -4.22 -12.18 -4.00
N ASN A 350 -4.55 -11.14 -3.23
CA ASN A 350 -3.86 -10.84 -1.97
C ASN A 350 -4.00 -11.93 -0.92
N LEU A 351 -5.18 -12.57 -0.83
CA LEU A 351 -5.38 -13.73 0.05
C LEU A 351 -4.51 -14.91 -0.36
N LEU A 352 -4.33 -15.16 -1.66
CA LEU A 352 -3.43 -16.20 -2.14
C LEU A 352 -1.96 -15.86 -1.86
N VAL A 353 -1.54 -14.61 -2.09
CA VAL A 353 -0.18 -14.15 -1.72
C VAL A 353 0.08 -14.39 -0.24
N ARG A 354 -0.90 -14.15 0.62
CA ARG A 354 -0.79 -14.37 2.07
C ARG A 354 -0.56 -15.83 2.44
N ALA A 355 -1.03 -16.80 1.66
CA ALA A 355 -0.74 -18.21 1.91
C ALA A 355 0.78 -18.51 1.84
N PHE A 356 1.54 -17.73 1.07
CA PHE A 356 3.01 -17.84 0.97
C PHE A 356 3.75 -17.31 2.21
N VAL A 357 3.06 -16.72 3.19
CA VAL A 357 3.66 -16.38 4.49
C VAL A 357 4.27 -17.61 5.15
N LEU A 358 3.68 -18.80 4.98
CA LEU A 358 4.24 -20.05 5.50
C LEU A 358 5.60 -20.41 4.88
N LEU A 359 5.91 -19.86 3.71
CA LEU A 359 7.14 -20.12 2.98
C LEU A 359 8.15 -18.99 3.12
N SER A 360 7.76 -17.81 3.61
CA SER A 360 8.66 -16.66 3.77
C SER A 360 8.21 -15.69 4.87
N PRO A 361 9.07 -15.40 5.87
CA PRO A 361 8.82 -14.32 6.83
C PRO A 361 8.82 -12.93 6.18
N THR A 362 9.45 -12.78 5.00
CA THR A 362 9.49 -11.51 4.26
C THR A 362 8.11 -11.14 3.70
N VAL A 363 7.29 -12.13 3.31
CA VAL A 363 5.90 -11.87 2.88
C VAL A 363 5.08 -11.31 4.05
N ALA A 364 5.22 -11.90 5.25
CA ALA A 364 4.55 -11.39 6.44
C ALA A 364 5.00 -9.97 6.81
N LEU A 365 6.32 -9.71 6.78
CA LEU A 365 6.84 -8.38 7.07
C LEU A 365 6.34 -7.34 6.07
N ARG A 366 6.30 -7.67 4.77
CA ARG A 366 5.76 -6.75 3.74
C ARG A 366 4.30 -6.43 3.97
N GLU A 367 3.47 -7.41 4.28
CA GLU A 367 2.06 -7.19 4.62
C GLU A 367 1.93 -6.24 5.83
N VAL A 368 2.64 -6.51 6.93
CA VAL A 368 2.64 -5.63 8.11
C VAL A 368 3.12 -4.22 7.77
N SER A 369 4.25 -4.12 7.06
CA SER A 369 4.90 -2.85 6.73
C SER A 369 3.99 -1.97 5.87
N MET A 370 3.38 -2.53 4.82
CA MET A 370 2.47 -1.80 3.94
C MET A 370 1.14 -1.45 4.61
N THR A 371 0.57 -2.34 5.44
CA THR A 371 -0.68 -2.04 6.15
C THR A 371 -0.47 -0.95 7.21
N LEU A 372 0.61 -1.02 8.01
CA LEU A 372 0.94 0.04 8.98
C LEU A 372 1.30 1.36 8.30
N ALA A 373 1.85 1.31 7.09
CA ALA A 373 2.16 2.49 6.29
C ALA A 373 0.95 3.06 5.51
N GLU A 374 -0.19 2.36 5.52
CA GLU A 374 -1.38 2.66 4.70
C GLU A 374 -1.06 2.77 3.19
N THR A 375 -0.05 2.01 2.74
CA THR A 375 0.37 1.90 1.34
C THR A 375 0.03 0.52 0.76
N ASP A 376 -0.92 -0.20 1.38
CA ASP A 376 -1.43 -1.47 0.89
C ASP A 376 -2.59 -1.29 -0.10
N LEU A 377 -3.01 -2.40 -0.72
CA LEU A 377 -4.13 -2.38 -1.66
C LEU A 377 -5.43 -1.90 -1.01
N ARG A 378 -5.65 -2.16 0.29
CA ARG A 378 -6.89 -1.82 0.97
C ARG A 378 -7.03 -0.31 1.11
N ALA A 379 -5.95 0.38 1.49
CA ALA A 379 -5.90 1.83 1.53
C ALA A 379 -6.16 2.45 0.13
N HIS A 380 -5.60 1.86 -0.92
CA HIS A 380 -5.86 2.29 -2.29
C HIS A 380 -7.34 2.12 -2.71
N LEU A 381 -7.92 0.93 -2.49
CA LEU A 381 -9.32 0.66 -2.82
C LEU A 381 -10.29 1.53 -2.01
N ARG A 382 -9.96 1.85 -0.75
CA ARG A 382 -10.72 2.79 0.07
C ARG A 382 -10.74 4.19 -0.55
N PHE A 383 -9.60 4.68 -1.05
CA PHE A 383 -9.55 5.96 -1.76
C PHE A 383 -10.42 5.94 -3.02
N LEU A 384 -10.34 4.89 -3.84
CA LEU A 384 -11.17 4.77 -5.04
C LEU A 384 -12.67 4.74 -4.72
N ALA A 385 -13.06 4.00 -3.67
CA ALA A 385 -14.46 3.94 -3.25
C ALA A 385 -14.99 5.30 -2.76
N GLN A 386 -14.20 6.03 -1.95
CA GLN A 386 -14.58 7.38 -1.49
C GLN A 386 -14.61 8.39 -2.64
N ALA A 387 -13.66 8.31 -3.56
CA ALA A 387 -13.61 9.15 -4.76
C ALA A 387 -14.85 8.93 -5.64
N GLU A 388 -15.25 7.68 -5.85
CA GLU A 388 -16.46 7.36 -6.62
C GLU A 388 -17.72 7.83 -5.91
N HIS A 389 -17.83 7.60 -4.60
CA HIS A 389 -18.97 8.08 -3.82
C HIS A 389 -19.10 9.60 -3.88
N TYR A 390 -17.98 10.32 -3.78
CA TYR A 390 -17.93 11.76 -3.92
C TYR A 390 -18.30 12.21 -5.34
N ARG A 391 -17.74 11.58 -6.38
CA ARG A 391 -18.08 11.84 -7.78
C ARG A 391 -19.59 11.69 -8.03
N TYR A 392 -20.17 10.58 -7.59
CA TYR A 392 -21.59 10.32 -7.75
C TYR A 392 -22.43 11.39 -7.04
N THR A 393 -22.10 11.71 -5.79
CA THR A 393 -22.82 12.74 -5.02
C THR A 393 -22.72 14.12 -5.67
N LEU A 394 -21.52 14.49 -6.15
CA LEU A 394 -21.28 15.73 -6.89
C LEU A 394 -22.16 15.82 -8.14
N VAL A 395 -22.16 14.77 -8.98
CA VAL A 395 -22.93 14.76 -10.23
C VAL A 395 -24.43 14.76 -9.96
N GLN A 396 -24.90 14.00 -8.96
CA GLN A 396 -26.30 14.01 -8.56
C GLN A 396 -26.74 15.39 -8.05
N HIS A 397 -25.91 16.06 -7.24
CA HIS A 397 -26.20 17.42 -6.78
C HIS A 397 -26.29 18.41 -7.96
N LEU A 398 -25.36 18.35 -8.92
CA LEU A 398 -25.41 19.20 -10.12
C LEU A 398 -26.64 18.92 -11.00
N ASN A 399 -27.04 17.65 -11.15
CA ASN A 399 -28.25 17.28 -11.88
C ASN A 399 -29.53 17.71 -11.11
N GLN A 400 -29.49 17.72 -9.78
CA GLN A 400 -30.57 18.26 -8.95
C GLN A 400 -30.69 19.79 -9.11
N LEU A 401 -29.57 20.52 -9.15
CA LEU A 401 -29.57 21.95 -9.46
C LEU A 401 -30.17 22.24 -10.84
N GLN A 402 -29.92 21.39 -11.85
CA GLN A 402 -30.61 21.53 -13.15
C GLN A 402 -32.13 21.32 -13.01
N THR A 403 -32.54 20.36 -12.19
CA THR A 403 -33.95 20.03 -11.95
C THR A 403 -34.70 21.19 -11.30
N ASP A 404 -34.07 21.84 -10.32
CA ASP A 404 -34.75 22.79 -9.44
C ASP A 404 -34.52 24.25 -9.83
N ALA A 405 -33.33 24.59 -10.34
CA ALA A 405 -32.91 25.98 -10.56
C ALA A 405 -32.92 26.41 -12.04
N VAL A 406 -33.14 25.50 -12.99
CA VAL A 406 -33.23 25.83 -14.42
C VAL A 406 -34.62 25.47 -14.93
N SER A 407 -35.39 26.44 -15.43
CA SER A 407 -36.72 26.16 -15.99
C SER A 407 -36.63 25.30 -17.26
N MET A 408 -37.62 24.43 -17.48
CA MET A 408 -37.65 23.59 -18.68
C MET A 408 -37.79 24.42 -19.97
N ALA A 409 -38.53 25.53 -19.91
CA ALA A 409 -38.67 26.47 -21.03
C ALA A 409 -37.31 27.09 -21.39
N ASP A 410 -36.54 27.53 -20.40
CA ASP A 410 -35.22 28.10 -20.65
C ASP A 410 -34.22 27.05 -21.13
N ASP A 411 -34.22 25.84 -20.56
CA ASP A 411 -33.33 24.73 -20.94
C ASP A 411 -33.54 24.26 -22.40
N THR A 412 -34.79 24.31 -22.88
CA THR A 412 -35.13 23.94 -24.27
C THR A 412 -35.02 25.07 -25.28
N ALA A 413 -34.95 26.32 -24.83
CA ALA A 413 -34.87 27.50 -25.70
C ALA A 413 -33.64 27.49 -26.63
N GLN A 414 -33.83 28.01 -27.86
CA GLN A 414 -32.80 28.11 -28.91
C GLN A 414 -32.66 29.52 -29.50
N ASP A 415 -33.44 30.49 -29.00
CA ASP A 415 -33.41 31.89 -29.42
C ASP A 415 -32.16 32.64 -28.95
N ALA A 416 -31.98 33.85 -29.50
CA ALA A 416 -30.91 34.75 -29.08
C ALA A 416 -31.05 35.07 -27.57
N GLY A 417 -30.05 34.67 -26.78
CA GLY A 417 -30.03 34.86 -25.33
C GLY A 417 -30.43 33.62 -24.51
N ALA A 418 -30.88 32.53 -25.14
CA ALA A 418 -31.19 31.27 -24.46
C ALA A 418 -30.02 30.76 -23.60
N ASP A 419 -28.79 30.83 -24.12
CA ASP A 419 -27.59 30.40 -23.38
C ASP A 419 -27.35 31.19 -22.08
N ARG A 420 -27.81 32.44 -22.00
CA ARG A 420 -27.71 33.26 -20.78
C ARG A 420 -28.78 32.85 -19.75
N ARG A 421 -30.01 32.60 -20.21
CA ARG A 421 -31.15 32.22 -19.33
C ARG A 421 -30.99 30.81 -18.72
N LYS A 422 -30.20 29.95 -19.35
CA LYS A 422 -29.84 28.59 -18.88
C LYS A 422 -28.82 28.55 -17.74
N ARG A 423 -28.23 29.68 -17.35
CA ARG A 423 -27.13 29.74 -16.37
C ARG A 423 -27.68 29.99 -14.98
N ILE A 424 -27.13 29.31 -13.98
CA ILE A 424 -27.38 29.60 -12.57
C ILE A 424 -26.17 30.33 -11.97
N ALA A 425 -26.39 31.01 -10.84
CA ALA A 425 -25.36 31.78 -10.15
C ALA A 425 -24.20 30.89 -9.69
N SER A 426 -22.97 31.40 -9.77
CA SER A 426 -21.77 30.68 -9.33
C SER A 426 -21.71 30.37 -7.82
N GLU A 427 -22.57 31.00 -7.02
CA GLU A 427 -22.67 30.75 -5.57
C GLU A 427 -22.99 29.28 -5.27
N HIS A 428 -23.78 28.61 -6.12
CA HIS A 428 -24.10 27.18 -5.97
C HIS A 428 -22.87 26.27 -6.02
N TRP A 429 -21.79 26.67 -6.70
CA TRP A 429 -20.56 25.87 -6.74
C TRP A 429 -19.85 25.82 -5.38
N HIS A 430 -20.07 26.83 -4.54
CA HIS A 430 -19.45 26.97 -3.21
C HIS A 430 -20.20 26.16 -2.14
N GLU A 431 -21.46 25.76 -2.41
CA GLU A 431 -22.26 24.91 -1.53
C GLU A 431 -21.85 23.42 -1.61
N ILE A 432 -21.11 23.06 -2.65
CA ILE A 432 -20.64 21.71 -2.88
C ILE A 432 -19.47 21.41 -1.92
N PRO A 433 -19.57 20.35 -1.10
CA PRO A 433 -18.52 20.04 -0.14
C PRO A 433 -17.21 19.69 -0.84
N VAL A 434 -16.08 20.11 -0.26
CA VAL A 434 -14.75 19.74 -0.76
C VAL A 434 -14.47 18.26 -0.47
N PHE A 435 -13.91 17.54 -1.44
CA PHE A 435 -13.46 16.18 -1.21
C PHE A 435 -12.37 16.12 -0.14
N ALA A 436 -12.65 15.38 0.94
CA ALA A 436 -11.69 15.11 2.00
C ALA A 436 -11.57 13.59 2.19
N PHE A 437 -10.41 13.03 1.83
CA PHE A 437 -10.15 11.61 2.01
C PHE A 437 -10.10 11.25 3.50
N GLN A 438 -10.86 10.24 3.90
CA GLN A 438 -10.86 9.69 5.24
C GLN A 438 -9.99 8.43 5.28
N PRO A 439 -8.77 8.49 5.86
CA PRO A 439 -7.91 7.32 6.00
C PRO A 439 -8.50 6.29 6.98
N ALA A 440 -7.84 5.13 7.09
CA ALA A 440 -8.20 4.15 8.08
C ALA A 440 -8.03 4.74 9.50
N THR A 441 -8.91 4.39 10.43
CA THR A 441 -8.62 4.70 11.84
C THR A 441 -7.44 3.87 12.32
N THR A 442 -6.65 4.39 13.27
CA THR A 442 -5.50 3.65 13.83
C THR A 442 -5.91 2.27 14.35
N THR A 443 -7.10 2.13 14.92
CA THR A 443 -7.65 0.85 15.41
C THR A 443 -7.95 -0.13 14.27
N GLU A 444 -8.49 0.33 13.14
CA GLU A 444 -8.69 -0.50 11.94
C GLU A 444 -7.34 -0.95 11.35
N VAL A 445 -6.35 -0.06 11.27
CA VAL A 445 -5.00 -0.40 10.79
C VAL A 445 -4.36 -1.49 11.68
N ILE A 446 -4.44 -1.34 13.00
CA ILE A 446 -3.90 -2.33 13.94
C ILE A 446 -4.67 -3.65 13.84
N GLY A 447 -6.00 -3.61 13.75
CA GLY A 447 -6.84 -4.80 13.61
C GLY A 447 -6.53 -5.58 12.33
N THR A 448 -6.32 -4.88 11.22
CA THR A 448 -5.95 -5.48 9.93
C THR A 448 -4.52 -6.02 9.92
N ALA A 449 -3.56 -5.35 10.57
CA ALA A 449 -2.18 -5.81 10.71
C ALA A 449 -2.02 -6.98 11.70
N GLY A 450 -2.94 -7.14 12.65
CA GLY A 450 -2.79 -8.05 13.80
C GLY A 450 -2.49 -9.51 13.42
N ALA A 451 -3.16 -10.05 12.40
CA ALA A 451 -2.92 -11.42 11.97
C ALA A 451 -1.55 -11.60 11.28
N ALA A 452 -1.07 -10.60 10.53
CA ALA A 452 0.27 -10.63 9.94
C ALA A 452 1.38 -10.43 11.01
N LEU A 453 1.13 -9.61 12.02
CA LEU A 453 1.97 -9.48 13.22
C LEU A 453 2.06 -10.80 14.01
N GLY A 454 0.94 -11.53 14.14
CA GLY A 454 0.94 -12.87 14.74
C GLY A 454 1.79 -13.86 13.95
N LEU A 455 1.71 -13.82 12.62
CA LEU A 455 2.49 -14.71 11.74
C LEU A 455 3.99 -14.42 11.78
N ILE A 456 4.42 -13.14 11.88
CA ILE A 456 5.85 -12.84 12.02
C ILE A 456 6.39 -13.28 13.39
N GLY A 457 5.57 -13.18 14.45
CA GLY A 457 5.87 -13.76 15.75
C GLY A 457 5.98 -15.29 15.72
N ALA A 458 5.09 -15.97 14.98
CA ALA A 458 5.14 -17.41 14.79
C ALA A 458 6.42 -17.84 14.06
N TRP A 459 6.89 -17.07 13.08
CA TRP A 459 8.18 -17.28 12.43
C TRP A 459 9.36 -17.15 13.40
N LEU A 460 9.32 -16.17 14.31
CA LEU A 460 10.36 -16.03 15.34
C LEU A 460 10.39 -17.26 16.25
N LEU A 461 9.23 -17.72 16.72
CA LEU A 461 9.14 -18.94 17.52
C LEU A 461 9.66 -20.15 16.76
N ALA A 462 9.26 -20.34 15.51
CA ALA A 462 9.73 -21.44 14.66
C ALA A 462 11.25 -21.39 14.45
N ALA A 463 11.82 -20.22 14.17
CA ALA A 463 13.25 -20.03 13.97
C ALA A 463 14.04 -20.29 15.27
N LEU A 464 13.54 -19.85 16.42
CA LEU A 464 14.13 -20.14 17.73
C LEU A 464 14.05 -21.62 18.08
N CYS A 465 12.92 -22.29 17.80
CA CYS A 465 12.78 -23.74 17.97
C CYS A 465 13.79 -24.49 17.09
N MET A 466 13.96 -24.08 15.83
CA MET A 466 14.95 -24.63 14.92
C MET A 466 16.38 -24.43 15.45
N LEU A 467 16.69 -23.24 15.95
CA LEU A 467 17.98 -22.92 16.58
C LEU A 467 18.26 -23.82 17.79
N VAL A 468 17.27 -24.02 18.68
CA VAL A 468 17.41 -24.91 19.85
C VAL A 468 17.59 -26.37 19.42
N ALA A 469 16.84 -26.82 18.41
CA ALA A 469 16.95 -28.19 17.88
C ALA A 469 18.32 -28.44 17.23
N ALA A 470 18.82 -27.50 16.43
CA ALA A 470 20.19 -27.53 15.91
C ALA A 470 21.23 -27.52 17.05
N GLY A 471 20.96 -26.71 18.08
CA GLY A 471 21.64 -26.65 19.38
C GLY A 471 21.99 -27.99 20.01
N ARG A 472 21.03 -28.93 19.98
CA ARG A 472 21.18 -30.25 20.61
C ARG A 472 22.14 -31.16 19.84
N ARG A 473 22.21 -31.01 18.51
CA ARG A 473 23.04 -31.85 17.63
C ARG A 473 24.51 -31.45 17.63
N VAL A 474 24.82 -30.22 18.04
CA VAL A 474 26.18 -29.69 18.03
C VAL A 474 27.02 -30.30 19.16
N GLY A 475 28.18 -30.85 18.79
CA GLY A 475 29.13 -31.50 19.71
C GLY A 475 28.82 -32.97 20.02
N VAL A 476 27.77 -33.56 19.44
CA VAL A 476 27.57 -35.02 19.45
C VAL A 476 28.36 -35.61 18.28
N VAL A 477 29.14 -36.66 18.54
CA VAL A 477 29.94 -37.34 17.51
C VAL A 477 29.01 -37.75 16.35
N ARG A 478 29.33 -37.25 15.15
CA ARG A 478 28.75 -37.66 13.88
C ARG A 478 29.85 -38.17 12.96
#